data_AF-A0A9E2AP76-F1
#
_entry.id   AF-A0A9E2AP76-F1
#
_cell.length_a   1.000
_cell.length_b   1.000
_cell.length_c   1.000
_cell.angle_alpha   90.00
_cell.angle_beta   90.00
_cell.angle_gamma   90.00
#
_symmetry.space_group_name_H-M   'P 1'
#
loop_
_entity.id
_entity.type
_entity.pdbx_description
1 polymer ?
#
loop_
_entity_poly.entity_id
_entity_poly.type
_entity_poly.pdbx_seq_one_letter_code
_entity_poly.pdbx_strand_id
1 'polypeptide(L)'
;MNQPSSEKSRVSRRKFLKTTAGVTLFIGAAGILPQLVSCRNKEAIAALIKTQPLTAWVEMAPNGDIIIFNPAAEMGQGSMTSLPVIFAEEMDAVWEKVRVEFSPQESEIYGSNGWGPRGKIMLSAGSRITKGYYPIMRQAGAQVRYILMHSVSNHLDIPQEELSTIPGHVVHKNSNREWTFGEILSFLNMPEDLPEFEEGDLKDPKDYRLIGKIVERTDIPSKVNGSAQFAIDIQLPGMLFGVLERGRMHGAKPQLENKTDIEAMPGVVKVVELDHGIGIITDKIEQALGAKEALKINWIDAPTKGFNSEDAYEEYAKVASSSKKGNVIVDKGNSQNIARRISSKYTVDFKNDYVYHAQMEPLNAVVQIAEDGSQAEVWVGSQQGFDSKLGVPKTLGIDPDKVKVNLQYLGGGFGRRSMTDFVTECTLLAKEVKPSPVKLIWTREDDLTYGAYRPMSLQRLKAGTDRDGNLLSFSHYIIGDGNNLLASGARNEFYDIPHQHVELRII
;
A
#
# COMPACT_ATOMS: atom_id res chain seq x y z
N MET A 1 -39.91 0.92 -41.56
CA MET A 1 -38.65 1.70 -41.50
C MET A 1 -38.71 2.52 -40.21
N ASN A 2 -38.00 2.19 -39.14
CA ASN A 2 -36.53 2.19 -38.95
C ASN A 2 -36.05 3.62 -38.60
N GLN A 3 -35.49 3.94 -37.43
CA GLN A 3 -35.21 3.18 -36.20
C GLN A 3 -35.36 4.09 -34.96
N PRO A 4 -35.65 3.56 -33.75
CA PRO A 4 -35.29 4.22 -32.51
C PRO A 4 -33.79 4.00 -32.21
N SER A 5 -33.10 5.04 -31.74
CA SER A 5 -31.67 5.00 -31.43
C SER A 5 -31.38 4.20 -30.16
N SER A 6 -30.61 3.11 -30.27
CA SER A 6 -30.18 2.35 -29.08
C SER A 6 -29.03 3.06 -28.37
N GLU A 7 -29.31 3.75 -27.27
CA GLU A 7 -28.28 4.13 -26.29
C GLU A 7 -27.74 2.86 -25.62
N LYS A 8 -26.66 2.30 -26.19
CA LYS A 8 -25.90 1.22 -25.55
C LYS A 8 -25.15 1.80 -24.35
N SER A 9 -25.81 1.83 -23.19
CA SER A 9 -25.24 2.23 -21.91
C SER A 9 -23.98 1.38 -21.64
N ARG A 10 -22.81 1.98 -21.86
CA ARG A 10 -21.53 1.27 -21.90
C ARG A 10 -21.03 1.07 -20.47
N VAL A 11 -21.62 0.09 -19.77
CA VAL A 11 -21.21 -0.34 -18.42
C VAL A 11 -19.71 -0.64 -18.46
N SER A 12 -18.91 0.22 -17.84
CA SER A 12 -17.47 0.02 -17.73
C SER A 12 -17.19 -1.14 -16.75
N ARG A 13 -16.06 -1.83 -16.92
CA ARG A 13 -15.60 -2.89 -16.01
C ARG A 13 -15.72 -2.46 -14.53
N ARG A 14 -15.31 -1.22 -14.25
CA ARG A 14 -15.36 -0.57 -12.94
C ARG A 14 -16.78 -0.37 -12.38
N LYS A 15 -17.85 -0.29 -13.19
CA LYS A 15 -19.23 -0.20 -12.64
C LYS A 15 -19.80 -1.58 -12.31
N PHE A 16 -19.42 -2.63 -13.04
CA PHE A 16 -19.81 -4.02 -12.74
C PHE A 16 -19.12 -4.54 -11.47
N LEU A 17 -17.80 -4.35 -11.38
CA LEU A 17 -16.98 -4.65 -10.18
C LEU A 17 -17.32 -3.80 -8.94
N LYS A 18 -18.24 -2.84 -9.05
CA LYS A 18 -18.73 -2.01 -7.94
C LYS A 18 -20.12 -2.40 -7.43
N THR A 19 -20.83 -3.30 -8.11
CA THR A 19 -22.17 -3.75 -7.73
C THR A 19 -22.23 -5.21 -7.29
N THR A 20 -21.12 -5.93 -7.35
CA THR A 20 -20.99 -7.30 -6.84
C THR A 20 -19.67 -7.41 -6.08
N ALA A 21 -19.69 -7.93 -4.86
CA ALA A 21 -18.49 -8.13 -4.04
C ALA A 21 -17.68 -9.37 -4.50
N GLY A 22 -17.69 -9.64 -5.81
CA GLY A 22 -17.39 -10.93 -6.44
C GLY A 22 -15.91 -11.12 -6.88
N VAL A 23 -15.03 -11.49 -5.96
CA VAL A 23 -14.57 -12.90 -5.79
C VAL A 23 -14.18 -13.58 -7.18
N THR A 24 -12.87 -13.88 -7.42
CA THR A 24 -12.19 -14.46 -8.63
C THR A 24 -11.02 -15.48 -8.36
N LEU A 25 -11.22 -16.80 -8.54
CA LEU A 25 -10.34 -17.94 -8.16
C LEU A 25 -9.69 -18.48 -9.43
N PHE A 26 -8.38 -18.67 -9.41
CA PHE A 26 -7.67 -19.30 -10.53
C PHE A 26 -7.40 -20.78 -10.26
N ILE A 27 -7.47 -21.57 -11.33
CA ILE A 27 -7.00 -22.95 -11.40
C ILE A 27 -5.88 -22.97 -12.44
N GLY A 28 -4.63 -22.95 -11.98
CA GLY A 28 -3.43 -22.92 -12.83
C GLY A 28 -2.65 -24.22 -12.75
N ALA A 29 -2.58 -24.98 -13.86
CA ALA A 29 -1.63 -26.07 -13.98
C ALA A 29 -0.21 -25.52 -14.21
N ALA A 30 0.77 -26.02 -13.45
CA ALA A 30 2.13 -25.49 -13.49
C ALA A 30 2.85 -25.79 -14.81
N GLY A 31 3.10 -24.75 -15.60
CA GLY A 31 4.12 -24.71 -16.64
C GLY A 31 3.85 -25.49 -17.94
N ILE A 32 3.33 -24.79 -18.96
CA ILE A 32 3.79 -24.83 -20.37
C ILE A 32 3.05 -23.69 -21.12
N LEU A 33 3.70 -23.14 -22.16
CA LEU A 33 3.41 -21.92 -22.94
C LEU A 33 1.95 -21.41 -22.99
N PRO A 34 1.74 -20.07 -23.05
CA PRO A 34 0.43 -19.51 -23.35
C PRO A 34 -0.02 -19.91 -24.76
N GLN A 35 -1.14 -20.63 -24.87
CA GLN A 35 -1.76 -20.83 -26.18
C GLN A 35 -2.26 -19.48 -26.72
N LEU A 36 -1.87 -19.17 -27.96
CA LEU A 36 -2.22 -17.94 -28.66
C LEU A 36 -3.71 -17.92 -29.05
N VAL A 37 -4.57 -17.60 -28.08
CA VAL A 37 -5.94 -17.15 -28.35
C VAL A 37 -5.85 -15.83 -29.12
N SER A 38 -6.04 -15.90 -30.43
CA SER A 38 -5.84 -14.77 -31.34
C SER A 38 -6.63 -13.54 -30.90
N CYS A 39 -5.92 -12.44 -30.65
CA CYS A 39 -6.45 -11.18 -30.09
C CYS A 39 -7.50 -10.46 -30.97
N ARG A 40 -7.92 -11.07 -32.08
CA ARG A 40 -8.99 -10.58 -32.97
C ARG A 40 -10.38 -10.81 -32.39
N ASN A 41 -10.65 -11.91 -31.70
CA ASN A 41 -12.00 -12.19 -31.16
C ASN A 41 -12.18 -11.63 -29.73
N LYS A 42 -12.40 -10.32 -29.65
CA LYS A 42 -12.66 -9.60 -28.39
C LYS A 42 -13.98 -10.01 -27.73
N GLU A 43 -14.92 -10.55 -28.51
CA GLU A 43 -16.25 -10.95 -28.04
C GLU A 43 -16.22 -12.33 -27.35
N ALA A 44 -15.44 -13.29 -27.86
CA ALA A 44 -15.20 -14.55 -27.17
C ALA A 44 -14.50 -14.36 -25.82
N ILE A 45 -13.48 -13.48 -25.77
CA ILE A 45 -12.80 -13.13 -24.51
C ILE A 45 -13.79 -12.42 -23.55
N ALA A 46 -14.62 -11.52 -24.05
CA ALA A 46 -15.65 -10.86 -23.24
C ALA A 46 -16.79 -11.78 -22.79
N ALA A 47 -17.05 -12.88 -23.51
CA ALA A 47 -18.03 -13.91 -23.14
C ALA A 47 -17.48 -14.86 -22.06
N LEU A 48 -16.21 -15.27 -22.18
CA LEU A 48 -15.53 -16.10 -21.17
C LEU A 48 -15.43 -15.36 -19.81
N ILE A 49 -15.09 -14.06 -19.85
CA ILE A 49 -15.08 -13.18 -18.66
C ILE A 49 -16.50 -12.91 -18.12
N LYS A 50 -17.56 -13.14 -18.92
CA LYS A 50 -18.96 -12.94 -18.52
C LYS A 50 -19.60 -14.15 -17.83
N THR A 51 -18.93 -15.30 -17.82
CA THR A 51 -19.53 -16.60 -17.44
C THR A 51 -18.89 -17.23 -16.19
N GLN A 52 -18.07 -16.47 -15.46
CA GLN A 52 -17.24 -16.96 -14.35
C GLN A 52 -17.06 -15.91 -13.23
N PRO A 53 -17.96 -15.81 -12.24
CA PRO A 53 -17.60 -15.37 -10.89
C PRO A 53 -16.84 -16.50 -10.19
N LEU A 54 -15.76 -16.25 -9.43
CA LEU A 54 -14.88 -17.28 -8.82
C LEU A 54 -14.47 -16.81 -7.37
N THR A 55 -13.28 -17.00 -6.74
CA THR A 55 -12.87 -16.34 -5.43
C THR A 55 -11.49 -15.61 -5.33
N ALA A 56 -11.48 -14.30 -5.00
CA ALA A 56 -10.45 -13.31 -5.45
C ALA A 56 -9.10 -13.35 -4.71
N TRP A 57 -9.12 -13.90 -3.51
CA TRP A 57 -7.99 -13.84 -2.59
C TRP A 57 -7.18 -15.13 -2.60
N VAL A 58 -7.55 -16.09 -3.46
CA VAL A 58 -7.00 -17.44 -3.47
C VAL A 58 -6.93 -18.03 -4.88
N GLU A 59 -5.90 -18.81 -5.15
CA GLU A 59 -5.86 -19.78 -6.25
C GLU A 59 -5.80 -21.20 -5.64
N MET A 60 -6.40 -22.19 -6.30
CA MET A 60 -6.35 -23.59 -5.84
C MET A 60 -6.05 -24.53 -7.01
N ALA A 61 -5.20 -25.52 -6.78
CA ALA A 61 -4.84 -26.54 -7.75
C ALA A 61 -5.46 -27.91 -7.40
N PRO A 62 -5.69 -28.82 -8.38
CA PRO A 62 -6.35 -30.11 -8.12
C PRO A 62 -5.59 -31.08 -7.19
N ASN A 63 -4.30 -30.85 -6.95
CA ASN A 63 -3.51 -31.56 -5.93
C ASN A 63 -3.75 -31.03 -4.50
N GLY A 64 -4.57 -29.98 -4.35
CA GLY A 64 -4.88 -29.29 -3.10
C GLY A 64 -3.86 -28.22 -2.69
N ASP A 65 -2.92 -27.83 -3.56
CA ASP A 65 -2.07 -26.67 -3.31
C ASP A 65 -2.88 -25.37 -3.40
N ILE A 66 -2.57 -24.41 -2.52
CA ILE A 66 -3.32 -23.16 -2.34
C ILE A 66 -2.36 -21.98 -2.45
N ILE A 67 -2.71 -20.93 -3.18
CA ILE A 67 -2.00 -19.64 -3.16
C ILE A 67 -2.93 -18.63 -2.52
N ILE A 68 -2.52 -17.95 -1.44
CA ILE A 68 -3.30 -16.86 -0.83
C ILE A 68 -2.64 -15.50 -1.14
N PHE A 69 -3.44 -14.54 -1.60
CA PHE A 69 -2.96 -13.21 -1.96
C PHE A 69 -2.94 -12.24 -0.77
N ASN A 70 -1.73 -11.84 -0.36
CA ASN A 70 -1.51 -10.79 0.64
C ASN A 70 -1.56 -9.38 -0.01
N PRO A 71 -2.44 -8.48 0.43
CA PRO A 71 -2.59 -7.12 -0.12
C PRO A 71 -1.60 -6.10 0.46
N ALA A 72 -0.90 -6.43 1.54
CA ALA A 72 -0.11 -5.49 2.32
C ALA A 72 1.40 -5.64 2.07
N ALA A 73 2.12 -4.53 2.07
CA ALA A 73 3.58 -4.53 1.94
C ALA A 73 4.23 -5.25 3.13
N GLU A 74 5.34 -5.96 2.90
CA GLU A 74 6.09 -6.68 3.94
C GLU A 74 7.49 -6.06 4.12
N MET A 75 7.71 -5.47 5.30
CA MET A 75 8.89 -4.68 5.66
C MET A 75 9.46 -5.08 7.04
N GLY A 76 9.19 -6.32 7.48
CA GLY A 76 9.63 -6.90 8.75
C GLY A 76 8.47 -7.33 9.66
N GLN A 77 7.24 -6.84 9.44
CA GLN A 77 6.12 -7.00 10.38
C GLN A 77 5.31 -8.30 10.24
N GLY A 78 5.55 -9.13 9.22
CA GLY A 78 4.88 -10.42 9.06
C GLY A 78 3.48 -10.34 8.47
N SER A 79 3.19 -9.37 7.59
CA SER A 79 1.93 -9.29 6.84
C SER A 79 1.77 -10.46 5.86
N MET A 80 2.88 -10.90 5.23
CA MET A 80 2.92 -12.09 4.35
C MET A 80 2.59 -13.42 5.05
N THR A 81 2.45 -13.43 6.38
CA THR A 81 2.04 -14.62 7.14
C THR A 81 0.76 -14.36 7.92
N SER A 82 0.67 -13.23 8.64
CA SER A 82 -0.47 -12.94 9.51
C SER A 82 -1.79 -12.69 8.78
N LEU A 83 -1.78 -12.11 7.57
CA LEU A 83 -3.05 -11.97 6.82
C LEU A 83 -3.49 -13.29 6.17
N PRO A 84 -2.61 -14.05 5.48
CA PRO A 84 -2.98 -15.37 4.96
C PRO A 84 -3.38 -16.39 6.03
N VAL A 85 -2.81 -16.35 7.25
CA VAL A 85 -3.26 -17.19 8.37
C VAL A 85 -4.72 -16.94 8.73
N ILE A 86 -5.18 -15.68 8.71
CA ILE A 86 -6.58 -15.32 9.01
C ILE A 86 -7.53 -15.87 7.94
N PHE A 87 -7.12 -15.85 6.67
CA PHE A 87 -7.87 -16.42 5.55
C PHE A 87 -7.88 -17.97 5.59
N ALA A 88 -6.71 -18.57 5.80
CA ALA A 88 -6.49 -20.01 5.92
C ALA A 88 -7.30 -20.64 7.06
N GLU A 89 -7.45 -19.93 8.18
CA GLU A 89 -8.31 -20.32 9.30
C GLU A 89 -9.77 -20.45 8.85
N GLU A 90 -10.36 -19.41 8.27
CA GLU A 90 -11.79 -19.42 7.92
C GLU A 90 -12.10 -20.29 6.69
N MET A 91 -11.19 -20.44 5.72
CA MET A 91 -11.41 -21.40 4.62
C MET A 91 -11.15 -22.87 5.01
N ASP A 92 -10.69 -23.13 6.23
CA ASP A 92 -10.19 -24.45 6.68
C ASP A 92 -9.06 -25.04 5.82
N ALA A 93 -8.08 -24.22 5.44
CA ALA A 93 -6.89 -24.69 4.73
C ALA A 93 -6.03 -25.65 5.58
N VAL A 94 -5.28 -26.50 4.88
CA VAL A 94 -4.07 -27.15 5.37
C VAL A 94 -2.91 -26.17 5.12
N TRP A 95 -2.33 -25.60 6.18
CA TRP A 95 -1.38 -24.50 6.07
C TRP A 95 -0.10 -24.90 5.34
N GLU A 96 0.28 -26.17 5.46
CA GLU A 96 1.44 -26.80 4.81
C GLU A 96 1.30 -26.85 3.27
N LYS A 97 0.10 -26.62 2.74
CA LYS A 97 -0.17 -26.47 1.29
C LYS A 97 -0.36 -25.01 0.84
N VAL A 98 -0.19 -24.03 1.72
CA VAL A 98 -0.38 -22.60 1.42
C VAL A 98 0.93 -21.96 0.97
N ARG A 99 0.98 -21.50 -0.28
CA ARG A 99 1.90 -20.45 -0.74
C ARG A 99 1.25 -19.08 -0.55
N VAL A 100 2.08 -18.04 -0.38
CA VAL A 100 1.62 -16.65 -0.29
C VAL A 100 2.30 -15.80 -1.37
N GLU A 101 1.50 -14.99 -2.05
CA GLU A 101 1.98 -14.02 -3.05
C GLU A 101 1.38 -12.63 -2.79
N PHE A 102 1.97 -11.58 -3.35
CA PHE A 102 1.37 -10.23 -3.27
C PHE A 102 0.16 -10.14 -4.20
N SER A 103 -0.94 -9.54 -3.72
CA SER A 103 -2.13 -9.34 -4.54
C SER A 103 -1.88 -8.35 -5.69
N PRO A 104 -2.69 -8.40 -6.77
CA PRO A 104 -2.84 -7.27 -7.67
C PRO A 104 -3.16 -5.99 -6.88
N GLN A 105 -2.59 -4.86 -7.30
CA GLN A 105 -2.68 -3.59 -6.59
C GLN A 105 -3.96 -2.81 -7.00
N GLU A 106 -5.11 -3.41 -6.72
CA GLU A 106 -6.45 -2.93 -7.08
C GLU A 106 -7.31 -2.72 -5.83
N SER A 107 -7.33 -1.50 -5.29
CA SER A 107 -7.84 -1.24 -3.93
C SER A 107 -9.35 -1.46 -3.76
N GLU A 108 -10.17 -1.35 -4.82
CA GLU A 108 -11.60 -1.66 -4.76
C GLU A 108 -11.86 -3.14 -4.43
N ILE A 109 -10.94 -4.03 -4.81
CA ILE A 109 -10.96 -5.46 -4.47
C ILE A 109 -10.20 -5.66 -3.16
N TYR A 110 -8.87 -5.41 -3.20
CA TYR A 110 -7.89 -5.84 -2.19
C TYR A 110 -7.60 -4.81 -1.08
N GLY A 111 -8.26 -3.65 -1.09
CA GLY A 111 -8.06 -2.61 -0.07
C GLY A 111 -8.87 -2.85 1.21
N SER A 112 -8.36 -2.33 2.32
CA SER A 112 -9.04 -2.26 3.62
C SER A 112 -9.68 -0.89 3.85
N ASN A 113 -10.58 -0.80 4.83
CA ASN A 113 -11.25 0.47 5.18
C ASN A 113 -10.23 1.50 5.69
N GLY A 114 -10.17 2.66 5.03
CA GLY A 114 -9.16 3.69 5.29
C GLY A 114 -9.38 4.52 6.57
N TRP A 115 -8.58 5.57 6.73
CA TRP A 115 -8.66 6.51 7.87
C TRP A 115 -9.88 7.45 7.87
N GLY A 116 -10.91 7.16 7.09
CA GLY A 116 -12.14 7.94 6.95
C GLY A 116 -13.04 7.36 5.85
N PRO A 117 -14.16 8.02 5.50
CA PRO A 117 -15.17 7.49 4.57
C PRO A 117 -14.73 7.44 3.09
N ARG A 118 -13.42 7.57 2.80
CA ARG A 118 -12.86 7.61 1.43
C ARG A 118 -12.45 6.21 0.95
N GLY A 119 -13.44 5.31 0.90
CA GLY A 119 -13.32 3.99 0.25
C GLY A 119 -12.28 3.03 0.85
N LYS A 120 -11.93 2.02 0.05
CA LYS A 120 -10.89 1.04 0.36
C LYS A 120 -9.50 1.53 -0.09
N ILE A 121 -8.47 1.27 0.73
CA ILE A 121 -7.07 1.61 0.46
C ILE A 121 -6.14 0.41 0.74
N MET A 122 -5.02 0.32 0.01
CA MET A 122 -4.00 -0.73 0.20
C MET A 122 -2.75 -0.18 0.92
N LEU A 123 -2.95 0.52 2.03
CA LEU A 123 -1.90 1.31 2.70
C LEU A 123 -1.28 0.60 3.91
N SER A 124 0.03 0.37 3.86
CA SER A 124 0.82 -0.25 4.94
C SER A 124 1.40 0.79 5.90
N ALA A 125 0.54 1.38 6.75
CA ALA A 125 0.92 2.42 7.72
C ALA A 125 0.15 2.35 9.06
N GLY A 126 0.64 3.09 10.06
CA GLY A 126 -0.04 3.35 11.33
C GLY A 126 -0.40 2.12 12.16
N SER A 127 0.36 1.02 12.03
CA SER A 127 0.13 -0.28 12.67
C SER A 127 -1.28 -0.86 12.41
N ARG A 128 -1.92 -0.50 11.28
CA ARG A 128 -3.32 -0.88 11.00
C ARG A 128 -3.51 -2.16 10.22
N ILE A 129 -2.48 -2.70 9.56
CA ILE A 129 -2.61 -3.80 8.58
C ILE A 129 -3.43 -4.98 9.13
N THR A 130 -2.98 -5.66 10.20
CA THR A 130 -3.70 -6.82 10.73
C THR A 130 -5.11 -6.47 11.19
N LYS A 131 -5.29 -5.35 11.92
CA LYS A 131 -6.62 -4.92 12.41
C LYS A 131 -7.60 -4.53 11.28
N GLY A 132 -7.12 -3.87 10.23
CA GLY A 132 -7.94 -3.39 9.11
C GLY A 132 -8.31 -4.50 8.12
N TYR A 133 -7.45 -5.51 7.98
CA TYR A 133 -7.71 -6.68 7.13
C TYR A 133 -8.35 -7.87 7.86
N TYR A 134 -8.38 -7.89 9.21
CA TYR A 134 -8.96 -8.99 9.99
C TYR A 134 -10.37 -9.41 9.52
N PRO A 135 -11.40 -8.53 9.51
CA PRO A 135 -12.73 -8.94 9.06
C PRO A 135 -12.74 -9.35 7.57
N ILE A 136 -12.00 -8.63 6.71
CA ILE A 136 -11.97 -8.86 5.26
C ILE A 136 -11.39 -10.24 4.93
N MET A 137 -10.27 -10.61 5.55
CA MET A 137 -9.65 -11.91 5.36
C MET A 137 -10.51 -13.05 5.89
N ARG A 138 -11.23 -12.82 7.01
CA ARG A 138 -12.15 -13.82 7.55
C ARG A 138 -13.37 -14.05 6.66
N GLN A 139 -14.03 -12.97 6.26
CA GLN A 139 -15.19 -13.01 5.36
C GLN A 139 -14.83 -13.67 4.02
N ALA A 140 -13.67 -13.31 3.44
CA ALA A 140 -13.22 -13.90 2.19
C ALA A 140 -12.84 -15.38 2.32
N GLY A 141 -12.27 -15.81 3.46
CA GLY A 141 -12.03 -17.23 3.74
C GLY A 141 -13.33 -18.03 3.95
N ALA A 142 -14.30 -17.46 4.67
CA ALA A 142 -15.62 -18.06 4.86
C ALA A 142 -16.43 -18.16 3.55
N GLN A 143 -16.26 -17.21 2.62
CA GLN A 143 -16.81 -17.30 1.27
C GLN A 143 -16.22 -18.49 0.49
N VAL A 144 -14.91 -18.77 0.58
CA VAL A 144 -14.31 -19.99 -0.01
C VAL A 144 -14.90 -21.26 0.62
N ARG A 145 -14.97 -21.30 1.96
CA ARG A 145 -15.58 -22.40 2.72
C ARG A 145 -17.01 -22.69 2.23
N TYR A 146 -17.81 -21.65 2.04
CA TYR A 146 -19.17 -21.74 1.51
C TYR A 146 -19.21 -22.28 0.08
N ILE A 147 -18.41 -21.74 -0.85
CA ILE A 147 -18.38 -22.17 -2.25
C ILE A 147 -18.00 -23.64 -2.39
N LEU A 148 -17.06 -24.13 -1.57
CA LEU A 148 -16.65 -25.53 -1.54
C LEU A 148 -17.80 -26.44 -1.05
N MET A 149 -18.49 -26.07 0.02
CA MET A 149 -19.67 -26.80 0.50
C MET A 149 -20.83 -26.73 -0.52
N HIS A 150 -21.09 -25.58 -1.12
CA HIS A 150 -22.10 -25.37 -2.15
C HIS A 150 -21.85 -26.23 -3.40
N SER A 151 -20.58 -26.37 -3.80
CA SER A 151 -20.17 -27.25 -4.91
C SER A 151 -20.48 -28.72 -4.61
N VAL A 152 -20.22 -29.20 -3.39
CA VAL A 152 -20.56 -30.58 -2.97
C VAL A 152 -22.08 -30.76 -2.86
N SER A 153 -22.79 -29.78 -2.29
CA SER A 153 -24.25 -29.74 -2.17
C SER A 153 -24.92 -29.91 -3.54
N ASN A 154 -24.60 -29.02 -4.50
CA ASN A 154 -25.23 -29.02 -5.83
C ASN A 154 -24.78 -30.19 -6.72
N HIS A 155 -23.57 -30.73 -6.53
CA HIS A 155 -23.09 -31.87 -7.30
C HIS A 155 -23.73 -33.20 -6.89
N LEU A 156 -24.18 -33.33 -5.64
CA LEU A 156 -24.64 -34.59 -5.05
C LEU A 156 -26.09 -34.58 -4.51
N ASP A 157 -26.79 -33.46 -4.62
CA ASP A 157 -28.16 -33.25 -4.08
C ASP A 157 -28.22 -33.47 -2.55
N ILE A 158 -27.20 -32.97 -1.84
CA ILE A 158 -27.05 -33.06 -0.38
C ILE A 158 -27.35 -31.69 0.24
N PRO A 159 -28.27 -31.56 1.21
CA PRO A 159 -28.52 -30.28 1.90
C PRO A 159 -27.24 -29.69 2.52
N GLN A 160 -26.99 -28.41 2.29
CA GLN A 160 -25.75 -27.76 2.71
C GLN A 160 -25.59 -27.75 4.25
N GLU A 161 -26.70 -27.84 5.00
CA GLU A 161 -26.75 -27.99 6.45
C GLU A 161 -26.20 -29.34 6.94
N GLU A 162 -26.21 -30.38 6.09
CA GLU A 162 -25.59 -31.68 6.37
C GLU A 162 -24.08 -31.70 6.05
N LEU A 163 -23.54 -30.62 5.47
CA LEU A 163 -22.12 -30.44 5.18
C LEU A 163 -21.39 -29.61 6.24
N SER A 164 -20.08 -29.77 6.29
CA SER A 164 -19.13 -29.05 7.17
C SER A 164 -17.73 -29.09 6.56
N THR A 165 -16.75 -28.39 7.16
CA THR A 165 -15.34 -28.52 6.79
C THR A 165 -14.47 -29.07 7.92
N ILE A 166 -13.43 -29.80 7.53
CA ILE A 166 -12.24 -30.09 8.32
C ILE A 166 -11.02 -29.63 7.48
N PRO A 167 -9.76 -29.67 7.99
CA PRO A 167 -8.62 -29.15 7.25
C PRO A 167 -8.49 -29.75 5.84
N GLY A 168 -8.67 -28.92 4.80
CA GLY A 168 -8.55 -29.30 3.39
C GLY A 168 -9.71 -30.13 2.81
N HIS A 169 -10.79 -30.37 3.55
CA HIS A 169 -11.90 -31.24 3.10
C HIS A 169 -13.28 -30.68 3.45
N VAL A 170 -14.26 -30.89 2.57
CA VAL A 170 -15.69 -30.85 2.90
C VAL A 170 -16.11 -32.23 3.39
N VAL A 171 -16.94 -32.28 4.44
CA VAL A 171 -17.37 -33.51 5.11
C VAL A 171 -18.88 -33.53 5.30
N HIS A 172 -19.51 -34.65 4.92
CA HIS A 172 -20.93 -34.91 5.12
C HIS A 172 -21.19 -35.59 6.47
N LYS A 173 -21.83 -34.87 7.39
CA LYS A 173 -22.02 -35.20 8.81
C LYS A 173 -22.66 -36.57 9.04
N ASN A 174 -23.62 -36.94 8.19
CA ASN A 174 -24.45 -38.13 8.39
C ASN A 174 -23.84 -39.43 7.82
N SER A 175 -22.75 -39.37 7.05
CA SER A 175 -22.09 -40.57 6.52
C SER A 175 -20.55 -40.57 6.57
N ASN A 176 -19.93 -39.50 7.08
CA ASN A 176 -18.48 -39.31 7.11
C ASN A 176 -17.82 -39.49 5.72
N ARG A 177 -18.55 -39.13 4.66
CA ARG A 177 -17.96 -38.96 3.32
C ARG A 177 -17.23 -37.63 3.28
N GLU A 178 -16.02 -37.65 2.74
CA GLU A 178 -15.15 -36.48 2.62
C GLU A 178 -14.79 -36.25 1.16
N TRP A 179 -14.53 -34.99 0.80
CA TRP A 179 -14.00 -34.57 -0.50
C TRP A 179 -12.90 -33.54 -0.26
N THR A 180 -11.71 -33.76 -0.81
CA THR A 180 -10.63 -32.77 -0.75
C THR A 180 -11.03 -31.50 -1.50
N PHE A 181 -10.50 -30.35 -1.08
CA PHE A 181 -10.70 -29.09 -1.82
C PHE A 181 -10.20 -29.18 -3.28
N GLY A 182 -9.20 -30.03 -3.56
CA GLY A 182 -8.67 -30.28 -4.90
C GLY A 182 -9.62 -31.08 -5.81
N GLU A 183 -10.29 -32.11 -5.28
CA GLU A 183 -11.31 -32.88 -6.01
C GLU A 183 -12.52 -32.02 -6.36
N ILE A 184 -12.96 -31.16 -5.44
CA ILE A 184 -14.11 -30.26 -5.63
C ILE A 184 -13.90 -29.32 -6.83
N LEU A 185 -12.65 -28.97 -7.18
CA LEU A 185 -12.35 -28.15 -8.37
C LEU A 185 -12.85 -28.78 -9.68
N SER A 186 -12.99 -30.11 -9.74
CA SER A 186 -13.46 -30.82 -10.94
C SER A 186 -14.98 -30.69 -11.19
N PHE A 187 -15.75 -30.32 -10.17
CA PHE A 187 -17.19 -30.09 -10.23
C PHE A 187 -17.60 -28.76 -9.58
N LEU A 188 -16.65 -27.80 -9.50
CA LEU A 188 -16.82 -26.52 -8.82
C LEU A 188 -18.07 -25.80 -9.33
N ASN A 189 -18.97 -25.45 -8.41
CA ASN A 189 -20.19 -24.73 -8.72
C ASN A 189 -20.25 -23.43 -7.91
N MET A 190 -20.35 -22.33 -8.64
CA MET A 190 -20.39 -20.99 -8.06
C MET A 190 -21.85 -20.57 -7.89
N PRO A 191 -22.27 -20.13 -6.69
CA PRO A 191 -23.64 -19.68 -6.47
C PRO A 191 -23.93 -18.40 -7.27
N GLU A 192 -25.21 -18.14 -7.58
CA GLU A 192 -25.62 -16.90 -8.27
C GLU A 192 -25.34 -15.66 -7.43
N ASP A 193 -25.64 -15.73 -6.13
CA ASP A 193 -25.32 -14.73 -5.10
C ASP A 193 -24.48 -15.36 -3.99
N LEU A 194 -23.53 -14.59 -3.44
CA LEU A 194 -22.74 -15.00 -2.27
C LEU A 194 -23.34 -14.37 -1.01
N PRO A 195 -23.49 -15.12 0.10
CA PRO A 195 -23.91 -14.53 1.36
C PRO A 195 -22.86 -13.53 1.88
N GLU A 196 -23.36 -12.45 2.48
CA GLU A 196 -22.55 -11.59 3.35
C GLU A 196 -22.40 -12.29 4.70
N PHE A 197 -21.16 -12.41 5.20
CA PHE A 197 -20.86 -13.05 6.49
C PHE A 197 -20.74 -11.98 7.57
N GLU A 198 -21.63 -11.99 8.56
CA GLU A 198 -21.46 -11.21 9.78
C GLU A 198 -20.55 -11.95 10.78
N GLU A 199 -20.17 -11.28 11.88
CA GLU A 199 -19.25 -11.85 12.89
C GLU A 199 -19.77 -13.15 13.53
N GLY A 200 -21.08 -13.39 13.49
CA GLY A 200 -21.70 -14.64 13.97
C GLY A 200 -21.64 -15.83 13.00
N ASP A 201 -21.37 -15.60 11.71
CA ASP A 201 -21.26 -16.64 10.67
C ASP A 201 -19.80 -17.12 10.47
N LEU A 202 -18.86 -16.40 11.07
CA LEU A 202 -17.44 -16.69 11.09
C LEU A 202 -17.09 -17.61 12.29
N LYS A 203 -15.92 -18.26 12.27
CA LYS A 203 -15.53 -19.19 13.36
C LYS A 203 -15.45 -18.51 14.72
N ASP A 204 -15.93 -19.19 15.77
CA ASP A 204 -15.68 -18.77 17.14
C ASP A 204 -14.17 -18.82 17.45
N PRO A 205 -13.58 -17.79 18.09
CA PRO A 205 -12.17 -17.79 18.49
C PRO A 205 -11.69 -19.00 19.31
N LYS A 206 -12.59 -19.74 19.99
CA LYS A 206 -12.25 -20.99 20.67
C LYS A 206 -11.85 -22.11 19.70
N ASP A 207 -12.38 -22.09 18.48
CA ASP A 207 -12.24 -23.13 17.45
C ASP A 207 -11.07 -22.84 16.48
N TYR A 208 -10.30 -21.77 16.71
CA TYR A 208 -9.17 -21.37 15.88
C TYR A 208 -7.99 -22.37 15.96
N ARG A 209 -7.59 -22.88 14.79
CA ARG A 209 -6.48 -23.83 14.60
C ARG A 209 -5.13 -23.17 14.35
N LEU A 210 -5.12 -22.00 13.71
CA LEU A 210 -3.95 -21.24 13.26
C LEU A 210 -3.87 -19.87 13.95
N ILE A 211 -4.99 -19.15 14.05
CA ILE A 211 -5.03 -17.83 14.71
C ILE A 211 -4.71 -18.00 16.20
N GLY A 212 -3.78 -17.17 16.71
CA GLY A 212 -3.31 -17.24 18.09
C GLY A 212 -2.34 -18.39 18.40
N LYS A 213 -1.90 -19.17 17.39
CA LYS A 213 -0.82 -20.15 17.54
C LYS A 213 0.50 -19.58 17.01
N ILE A 214 1.60 -20.30 17.25
CA ILE A 214 2.88 -20.05 16.59
C ILE A 214 2.80 -20.69 15.19
N VAL A 215 2.92 -19.86 14.16
CA VAL A 215 2.96 -20.28 12.75
C VAL A 215 4.25 -19.76 12.14
N GLU A 216 4.97 -20.60 11.39
CA GLU A 216 6.22 -20.19 10.76
C GLU A 216 5.99 -19.14 9.66
N ARG A 217 6.93 -18.20 9.54
CA ARG A 217 6.83 -17.11 8.57
C ARG A 217 7.21 -17.56 7.17
N THR A 218 6.21 -17.64 6.31
CA THR A 218 6.29 -17.87 4.85
C THR A 218 7.34 -17.02 4.13
N ASP A 219 7.64 -15.82 4.62
CA ASP A 219 8.62 -14.90 4.01
C ASP A 219 10.04 -15.01 4.58
N ILE A 220 10.29 -15.80 5.63
CA ILE A 220 11.65 -15.99 6.17
C ILE A 220 12.57 -16.78 5.23
N PRO A 221 12.17 -17.98 4.71
CA PRO A 221 13.10 -18.84 3.98
C PRO A 221 13.78 -18.15 2.78
N SER A 222 13.01 -17.40 1.99
CA SER A 222 13.52 -16.67 0.83
C SER A 222 14.39 -15.47 1.20
N LYS A 223 14.12 -14.82 2.34
CA LYS A 223 14.94 -13.71 2.85
C LYS A 223 16.28 -14.18 3.42
N VAL A 224 16.34 -15.33 4.09
CA VAL A 224 17.60 -15.83 4.69
C VAL A 224 18.50 -16.53 3.67
N ASN A 225 17.96 -17.02 2.55
CA ASN A 225 18.75 -17.64 1.46
C ASN A 225 19.01 -16.71 0.26
N GLY A 226 18.54 -15.46 0.31
CA GLY A 226 18.77 -14.46 -0.74
C GLY A 226 17.93 -14.63 -2.02
N SER A 227 16.89 -15.47 -2.03
CA SER A 227 15.99 -15.60 -3.19
C SER A 227 14.83 -14.60 -3.20
N ALA A 228 14.51 -13.97 -2.07
CA ALA A 228 13.47 -12.95 -1.96
C ALA A 228 13.75 -11.75 -2.87
N GLN A 229 12.82 -11.43 -3.77
CA GLN A 229 12.95 -10.31 -4.71
C GLN A 229 12.54 -8.99 -4.05
N PHE A 230 13.50 -8.09 -3.90
CA PHE A 230 13.28 -6.66 -3.66
C PHE A 230 13.27 -5.92 -5.01
N ALA A 231 12.74 -4.71 -5.06
CA ALA A 231 12.67 -3.96 -6.31
C ALA A 231 14.06 -3.58 -6.87
N ILE A 232 15.08 -3.48 -6.01
CA ILE A 232 16.46 -3.26 -6.42
C ILE A 232 17.07 -4.45 -7.16
N ASP A 233 16.56 -5.67 -6.96
CA ASP A 233 17.09 -6.89 -7.58
C ASP A 233 16.62 -7.09 -9.02
N ILE A 234 15.39 -6.62 -9.33
CA ILE A 234 14.68 -6.83 -10.60
C ILE A 234 15.56 -6.47 -11.81
N GLN A 235 15.88 -7.45 -12.66
CA GLN A 235 16.55 -7.23 -13.94
C GLN A 235 15.60 -7.56 -15.08
N LEU A 236 15.46 -6.65 -16.05
CA LEU A 236 14.60 -6.85 -17.24
C LEU A 236 15.45 -6.77 -18.52
N PRO A 237 15.06 -7.46 -19.61
CA PRO A 237 15.77 -7.36 -20.89
C PRO A 237 15.78 -5.91 -21.41
N GLY A 238 16.96 -5.41 -21.78
CA GLY A 238 17.14 -4.04 -22.27
C GLY A 238 16.91 -2.94 -21.23
N MET A 239 16.97 -3.28 -19.93
CA MET A 239 16.79 -2.29 -18.85
C MET A 239 18.00 -1.35 -18.75
N LEU A 240 17.69 -0.06 -18.63
CA LEU A 240 18.64 1.03 -18.40
C LEU A 240 18.64 1.47 -16.93
N PHE A 241 19.72 2.13 -16.50
CA PHE A 241 19.90 2.63 -15.15
C PHE A 241 19.79 4.15 -15.11
N GLY A 242 18.89 4.64 -14.27
CA GLY A 242 18.65 6.06 -14.02
C GLY A 242 19.18 6.51 -12.66
N VAL A 243 19.71 7.72 -12.61
CA VAL A 243 20.00 8.49 -11.38
C VAL A 243 19.59 9.95 -11.58
N LEU A 244 19.45 10.72 -10.51
CA LEU A 244 19.22 12.17 -10.57
C LEU A 244 20.15 12.91 -9.60
N GLU A 245 20.53 14.14 -9.94
CA GLU A 245 21.05 15.16 -9.02
C GLU A 245 19.98 16.25 -8.82
N ARG A 246 19.81 16.76 -7.59
CA ARG A 246 18.73 17.69 -7.20
C ARG A 246 19.25 18.83 -6.34
N GLY A 247 18.53 19.95 -6.36
CA GLY A 247 18.90 21.12 -5.58
C GLY A 247 18.76 20.87 -4.08
N ARG A 248 19.80 21.24 -3.31
CA ARG A 248 19.86 21.07 -1.84
C ARG A 248 18.86 21.95 -1.05
N MET A 249 18.03 22.73 -1.74
CA MET A 249 16.99 23.57 -1.16
C MET A 249 15.69 23.33 -1.94
N HIS A 250 14.58 23.06 -1.25
CA HIS A 250 13.30 22.82 -1.90
C HIS A 250 12.85 24.06 -2.70
N GLY A 251 12.63 23.87 -4.00
CA GLY A 251 12.31 24.95 -4.95
C GLY A 251 13.49 25.52 -5.73
N ALA A 252 14.72 25.05 -5.50
CA ALA A 252 15.87 25.36 -6.36
C ALA A 252 15.68 24.72 -7.74
N LYS A 253 16.09 25.43 -8.79
CA LYS A 253 16.01 24.95 -10.19
C LYS A 253 17.41 24.74 -10.78
N PRO A 254 17.64 23.68 -11.59
CA PRO A 254 18.91 23.45 -12.24
C PRO A 254 19.08 24.36 -13.47
N GLN A 255 20.31 24.81 -13.70
CA GLN A 255 20.81 25.25 -14.99
C GLN A 255 22.07 24.44 -15.31
N LEU A 256 21.96 23.47 -16.22
CA LEU A 256 23.05 22.57 -16.59
C LEU A 256 24.01 23.25 -17.57
N GLU A 257 25.28 23.38 -17.17
CA GLU A 257 26.28 24.13 -17.93
C GLU A 257 27.04 23.27 -18.96
N ASN A 258 27.18 21.97 -18.71
CA ASN A 258 28.02 21.05 -19.49
C ASN A 258 27.27 19.89 -20.15
N LYS A 259 26.00 20.10 -20.52
CA LYS A 259 25.13 19.04 -21.07
C LYS A 259 25.78 18.19 -22.17
N THR A 260 26.41 18.83 -23.15
CA THR A 260 27.05 18.15 -24.28
C THR A 260 28.25 17.30 -23.86
N ASP A 261 28.99 17.68 -22.81
CA ASP A 261 30.08 16.87 -22.26
C ASP A 261 29.52 15.57 -21.66
N ILE A 262 28.38 15.66 -20.95
CA ILE A 262 27.71 14.53 -20.29
C ILE A 262 27.06 13.60 -21.32
N GLU A 263 26.38 14.15 -22.34
CA GLU A 263 25.79 13.39 -23.44
C GLU A 263 26.86 12.69 -24.32
N ALA A 264 28.13 13.11 -24.23
CA ALA A 264 29.27 12.44 -24.86
C ALA A 264 29.97 11.40 -23.97
N MET A 265 29.56 11.21 -22.70
CA MET A 265 30.19 10.23 -21.81
C MET A 265 29.83 8.78 -22.21
N PRO A 266 30.77 7.82 -22.16
CA PRO A 266 30.52 6.45 -22.57
C PRO A 266 29.34 5.80 -21.84
N GLY A 267 28.35 5.33 -22.60
CA GLY A 267 27.14 4.66 -22.10
C GLY A 267 26.06 5.58 -21.53
N VAL A 268 26.18 6.91 -21.68
CA VAL A 268 25.04 7.82 -21.46
C VAL A 268 24.07 7.69 -22.64
N VAL A 269 22.84 7.30 -22.34
CA VAL A 269 21.74 7.17 -23.31
C VAL A 269 20.94 8.47 -23.40
N LYS A 270 20.77 9.17 -22.28
CA LYS A 270 19.96 10.39 -22.21
C LYS A 270 20.30 11.23 -20.97
N VAL A 271 20.39 12.56 -21.16
CA VAL A 271 20.28 13.55 -20.07
C VAL A 271 18.86 14.14 -20.10
N VAL A 272 18.23 14.23 -18.92
CA VAL A 272 16.84 14.67 -18.74
C VAL A 272 16.80 15.86 -17.77
N GLU A 273 16.44 17.04 -18.28
CA GLU A 273 16.23 18.24 -17.46
C GLU A 273 14.82 18.23 -16.86
N LEU A 274 14.73 18.33 -15.53
CA LEU A 274 13.48 18.44 -14.78
C LEU A 274 13.45 19.77 -14.01
N ASP A 275 12.26 20.24 -13.64
CA ASP A 275 12.06 21.49 -12.87
C ASP A 275 12.91 21.58 -11.58
N HIS A 276 13.24 20.44 -10.97
CA HIS A 276 13.91 20.33 -9.66
C HIS A 276 15.25 19.56 -9.69
N GLY A 277 15.70 19.10 -10.86
CA GLY A 277 16.89 18.25 -10.95
C GLY A 277 17.30 17.85 -12.36
N ILE A 278 18.50 17.26 -12.48
CA ILE A 278 19.01 16.66 -13.71
C ILE A 278 19.03 15.15 -13.54
N GLY A 279 18.33 14.44 -14.41
CA GLY A 279 18.39 12.99 -14.54
C GLY A 279 19.38 12.54 -15.61
N ILE A 280 20.01 11.39 -15.39
CA ILE A 280 20.86 10.72 -16.37
C ILE A 280 20.42 9.27 -16.49
N ILE A 281 20.30 8.78 -17.72
CA ILE A 281 19.94 7.41 -18.07
C ILE A 281 21.11 6.79 -18.84
N THR A 282 21.51 5.58 -18.45
CA THR A 282 22.71 4.89 -18.96
C THR A 282 22.52 3.38 -19.08
N ASP A 283 23.45 2.70 -19.75
CA ASP A 283 23.47 1.23 -19.84
C ASP A 283 23.83 0.54 -18.50
N LYS A 284 24.50 1.22 -17.56
CA LYS A 284 25.00 0.64 -16.30
C LYS A 284 25.04 1.65 -15.16
N ILE A 285 24.71 1.20 -13.94
CA ILE A 285 24.65 2.08 -12.76
C ILE A 285 25.97 2.81 -12.46
N GLU A 286 27.13 2.21 -12.72
CA GLU A 286 28.43 2.86 -12.52
C GLU A 286 28.66 4.02 -13.50
N GLN A 287 28.13 3.90 -14.72
CA GLN A 287 28.16 4.98 -15.72
C GLN A 287 27.18 6.09 -15.34
N ALA A 288 26.00 5.73 -14.81
CA ALA A 288 25.04 6.71 -14.28
C ALA A 288 25.66 7.55 -13.14
N LEU A 289 26.31 6.89 -12.18
CA LEU A 289 26.94 7.55 -11.03
C LEU A 289 28.13 8.43 -11.45
N GLY A 290 29.04 7.92 -12.28
CA GLY A 290 30.17 8.71 -12.78
C GLY A 290 29.76 9.91 -13.64
N ALA A 291 28.69 9.77 -14.43
CA ALA A 291 28.12 10.89 -15.18
C ALA A 291 27.40 11.90 -14.26
N LYS A 292 26.77 11.45 -13.16
CA LYS A 292 26.15 12.31 -12.15
C LYS A 292 27.21 13.15 -11.42
N GLU A 293 28.33 12.56 -11.05
CA GLU A 293 29.46 13.27 -10.41
C GLU A 293 30.10 14.33 -11.33
N ALA A 294 29.98 14.17 -12.66
CA ALA A 294 30.51 15.11 -13.65
C ALA A 294 29.59 16.31 -13.95
N LEU A 295 28.37 16.35 -13.39
CA LEU A 295 27.38 17.42 -13.64
C LEU A 295 27.85 18.78 -13.11
N LYS A 296 27.89 19.79 -13.99
CA LYS A 296 28.07 21.20 -13.62
C LYS A 296 26.71 21.90 -13.66
N ILE A 297 26.09 22.06 -12.49
CA ILE A 297 24.78 22.68 -12.35
C ILE A 297 24.92 23.98 -11.57
N ASN A 298 24.61 25.10 -12.22
CA ASN A 298 24.28 26.34 -11.53
C ASN A 298 22.87 26.21 -10.92
N TRP A 299 22.75 26.34 -9.61
CA TRP A 299 21.46 26.22 -8.91
C TRP A 299 20.85 27.60 -8.70
N ILE A 300 19.68 27.83 -9.31
CA ILE A 300 18.91 29.06 -9.11
C ILE A 300 18.36 29.08 -7.68
N ASP A 301 18.53 30.23 -7.01
CA ASP A 301 18.12 30.45 -5.62
C ASP A 301 16.66 30.04 -5.35
N ALA A 302 16.48 29.20 -4.34
CA ALA A 302 15.16 28.78 -3.88
C ALA A 302 14.49 29.83 -2.98
N PRO A 303 13.14 29.89 -2.93
CA PRO A 303 12.41 30.68 -1.93
C PRO A 303 12.72 30.30 -0.47
N THR A 304 13.31 29.12 -0.26
CA THR A 304 13.75 28.58 1.04
C THR A 304 15.18 28.96 1.42
N LYS A 305 15.88 29.79 0.61
CA LYS A 305 17.25 30.22 0.87
C LYS A 305 17.36 30.99 2.18
N GLY A 306 18.26 30.53 3.06
CA GLY A 306 18.46 31.10 4.40
C GLY A 306 17.53 30.54 5.48
N PHE A 307 16.69 29.54 5.17
CA PHE A 307 15.94 28.82 6.20
C PHE A 307 16.89 28.10 7.18
N ASN A 308 16.60 28.23 8.47
CA ASN A 308 17.28 27.55 9.57
C ASN A 308 16.22 26.92 10.48
N SER A 309 16.37 25.61 10.74
CA SER A 309 15.42 24.85 11.54
C SER A 309 15.50 25.14 13.04
N GLU A 310 16.63 25.63 13.55
CA GLU A 310 16.73 26.07 14.95
C GLU A 310 15.91 27.34 15.20
N ASP A 311 16.02 28.33 14.31
CA ASP A 311 15.30 29.61 14.43
C ASP A 311 13.78 29.42 14.31
N ALA A 312 13.35 28.44 13.50
CA ALA A 312 11.94 28.06 13.37
C ALA A 312 11.29 27.71 14.72
N TYR A 313 12.03 27.15 15.68
CA TYR A 313 11.47 26.85 16.99
C TYR A 313 11.00 28.09 17.77
N GLU A 314 11.60 29.27 17.55
CA GLU A 314 11.07 30.50 18.14
C GLU A 314 9.72 30.87 17.53
N GLU A 315 9.57 30.75 16.21
CA GLU A 315 8.30 30.99 15.52
C GLU A 315 7.23 30.02 16.01
N TYR A 316 7.60 28.75 16.18
CA TYR A 316 6.69 27.73 16.68
C TYR A 316 6.25 28.06 18.12
N ALA A 317 7.16 28.55 18.98
CA ALA A 317 6.84 29.00 20.34
C ALA A 317 5.98 30.27 20.37
N LYS A 318 6.18 31.21 19.42
CA LYS A 318 5.33 32.40 19.22
C LYS A 318 3.91 31.96 18.81
N VAL A 319 3.78 31.02 17.87
CA VAL A 319 2.49 30.43 17.44
C VAL A 319 1.80 29.65 18.57
N ALA A 320 2.55 28.89 19.37
CA ALA A 320 2.07 28.17 20.57
C ALA A 320 1.61 29.11 21.71
N SER A 321 2.02 30.38 21.67
CA SER A 321 1.62 31.44 22.63
C SER A 321 0.46 32.28 22.11
N SER A 322 0.24 32.31 20.80
CA SER A 322 -0.75 33.17 20.15
C SER A 322 -2.21 32.81 20.47
N SER A 323 -3.10 33.78 20.28
CA SER A 323 -4.56 33.60 20.31
C SER A 323 -5.15 33.03 19.00
N LYS A 324 -4.35 32.88 17.93
CA LYS A 324 -4.75 32.24 16.66
C LYS A 324 -5.15 30.79 16.96
N LYS A 325 -6.39 30.42 16.65
CA LYS A 325 -6.85 29.03 16.74
C LYS A 325 -6.33 28.23 15.55
N GLY A 326 -5.81 27.03 15.82
CA GLY A 326 -5.55 26.00 14.82
C GLY A 326 -6.77 25.11 14.55
N ASN A 327 -6.54 24.01 13.86
CA ASN A 327 -7.52 22.94 13.64
C ASN A 327 -7.72 22.14 14.94
N VAL A 328 -8.96 22.07 15.44
CA VAL A 328 -9.27 21.37 16.70
C VAL A 328 -9.50 19.87 16.41
N ILE A 329 -8.69 19.03 17.04
CA ILE A 329 -8.63 17.57 16.84
C ILE A 329 -9.45 16.81 17.91
N VAL A 330 -9.55 17.39 19.11
CA VAL A 330 -10.40 16.97 20.24
C VAL A 330 -10.84 18.20 21.01
N ASP A 331 -12.11 18.25 21.38
CA ASP A 331 -12.65 19.13 22.42
C ASP A 331 -13.62 18.27 23.26
N LYS A 332 -13.35 18.10 24.56
CA LYS A 332 -14.08 17.24 25.52
C LYS A 332 -14.30 18.02 26.80
N GLY A 333 -15.54 18.04 27.29
CA GLY A 333 -15.90 18.56 28.62
C GLY A 333 -16.26 20.05 28.65
N ASN A 334 -16.34 20.63 29.85
CA ASN A 334 -16.63 22.06 30.04
C ASN A 334 -15.60 22.68 31.00
N SER A 335 -14.73 23.54 30.46
CA SER A 335 -13.63 24.19 31.17
C SER A 335 -14.08 25.09 32.33
N GLN A 336 -15.26 25.71 32.25
CA GLN A 336 -15.69 26.77 33.17
C GLN A 336 -15.91 26.26 34.60
N ASN A 337 -16.52 25.08 34.74
CA ASN A 337 -16.73 24.43 36.04
C ASN A 337 -15.46 23.81 36.60
N ILE A 338 -14.57 23.32 35.72
CA ILE A 338 -13.31 22.67 36.11
C ILE A 338 -12.25 23.69 36.56
N ALA A 339 -12.21 24.88 35.95
CA ALA A 339 -11.23 25.93 36.26
C ALA A 339 -11.19 26.35 37.75
N ARG A 340 -12.31 26.20 38.48
CA ARG A 340 -12.42 26.48 39.92
C ARG A 340 -11.85 25.37 40.82
N ARG A 341 -11.65 24.16 40.30
CA ARG A 341 -11.10 23.00 41.02
C ARG A 341 -9.58 22.85 40.85
N ILE A 342 -9.03 23.42 39.77
CA ILE A 342 -7.60 23.36 39.46
C ILE A 342 -6.81 24.12 40.54
N SER A 343 -6.01 23.38 41.30
CA SER A 343 -5.13 23.87 42.37
C SER A 343 -3.66 23.98 41.94
N SER A 344 -3.25 23.32 40.86
CA SER A 344 -1.93 23.47 40.25
C SER A 344 -2.00 23.42 38.73
N LYS A 345 -1.13 24.19 38.06
CA LYS A 345 -1.09 24.34 36.60
C LYS A 345 0.34 24.14 36.12
N TYR A 346 0.48 23.31 35.09
CA TYR A 346 1.75 22.99 34.45
C TYR A 346 1.70 23.41 32.99
N THR A 347 2.84 23.83 32.44
CA THR A 347 3.01 24.06 30.99
C THR A 347 4.44 23.67 30.63
N VAL A 348 4.59 22.88 29.57
CA VAL A 348 5.87 22.36 29.11
C VAL A 348 5.84 22.24 27.59
N ASP A 349 6.95 22.60 26.96
CA ASP A 349 7.14 22.47 25.52
C ASP A 349 8.08 21.30 25.24
N PHE A 350 7.64 20.37 24.40
CA PHE A 350 8.48 19.32 23.81
C PHE A 350 8.81 19.70 22.37
N LYS A 351 10.02 19.33 21.92
CA LYS A 351 10.51 19.50 20.55
C LYS A 351 10.73 18.13 19.91
N ASN A 352 10.50 18.03 18.61
CA ASN A 352 11.04 16.96 17.76
C ASN A 352 11.63 17.61 16.51
N ASP A 353 12.84 17.21 16.13
CA ASP A 353 13.53 17.69 14.93
C ASP A 353 13.06 16.98 13.65
N TYR A 354 13.63 17.38 12.51
CA TYR A 354 13.51 16.58 11.29
C TYR A 354 14.29 15.26 11.46
N VAL A 355 13.61 14.11 11.29
CA VAL A 355 14.24 12.78 11.47
C VAL A 355 14.26 12.01 10.16
N TYR A 356 15.46 11.57 9.75
CA TYR A 356 15.66 10.72 8.57
C TYR A 356 15.13 9.30 8.81
N HIS A 357 14.62 8.66 7.75
CA HIS A 357 13.96 7.35 7.84
C HIS A 357 14.93 6.16 7.89
N ALA A 358 16.17 6.30 7.42
CA ALA A 358 17.26 5.32 7.58
C ALA A 358 16.96 3.87 7.14
N GLN A 359 16.10 3.67 6.13
CA GLN A 359 15.89 2.34 5.55
C GLN A 359 17.16 1.79 4.87
N MET A 360 17.36 0.47 4.99
CA MET A 360 18.59 -0.18 4.52
C MET A 360 18.67 -0.24 2.99
N GLU A 361 17.57 -0.59 2.32
CA GLU A 361 17.47 -0.56 0.85
C GLU A 361 17.23 0.89 0.37
N PRO A 362 18.16 1.49 -0.41
CA PRO A 362 17.97 2.82 -1.01
C PRO A 362 16.73 2.86 -1.91
N LEU A 363 16.11 4.04 -2.06
CA LEU A 363 14.86 4.15 -2.81
C LEU A 363 15.09 3.84 -4.28
N ASN A 364 14.22 3.00 -4.83
CA ASN A 364 14.34 2.51 -6.19
C ASN A 364 12.97 2.11 -6.73
N ALA A 365 12.85 2.16 -8.05
CA ALA A 365 11.73 1.59 -8.79
C ALA A 365 12.24 1.17 -10.16
N VAL A 366 11.58 0.17 -10.75
CA VAL A 366 11.69 -0.11 -12.20
C VAL A 366 10.38 0.32 -12.85
N VAL A 367 10.44 1.10 -13.92
CA VAL A 367 9.29 1.49 -14.73
C VAL A 367 9.56 1.16 -16.19
N GLN A 368 8.64 0.43 -16.82
CA GLN A 368 8.58 0.25 -18.27
C GLN A 368 7.31 0.91 -18.80
N ILE A 369 7.39 1.54 -19.97
CA ILE A 369 6.27 2.20 -20.64
C ILE A 369 6.16 1.62 -22.05
N ALA A 370 4.94 1.33 -22.51
CA ALA A 370 4.69 0.83 -23.86
C ALA A 370 5.14 1.83 -24.93
N GLU A 371 5.51 1.33 -26.11
CA GLU A 371 5.94 2.12 -27.27
C GLU A 371 4.99 3.30 -27.58
N ASP A 372 3.67 3.03 -27.59
CA ASP A 372 2.63 4.04 -27.84
C ASP A 372 2.34 4.96 -26.63
N GLY A 373 2.92 4.67 -25.46
CA GLY A 373 2.67 5.35 -24.19
C GLY A 373 1.33 4.99 -23.53
N SER A 374 0.56 4.03 -24.06
CA SER A 374 -0.81 3.75 -23.60
C SER A 374 -0.92 2.90 -22.33
N GLN A 375 0.20 2.32 -21.88
CA GLN A 375 0.33 1.44 -20.72
C GLN A 375 1.69 1.61 -20.05
N ALA A 376 1.76 1.29 -18.75
CA ALA A 376 3.02 1.22 -18.00
C ALA A 376 3.01 0.06 -17.01
N GLU A 377 4.20 -0.49 -16.73
CA GLU A 377 4.41 -1.53 -15.74
C GLU A 377 5.51 -1.10 -14.75
N VAL A 378 5.27 -1.33 -13.46
CA VAL A 378 6.07 -0.84 -12.35
C VAL A 378 6.47 -2.01 -11.45
N TRP A 379 7.74 -2.09 -11.06
CA TRP A 379 8.23 -2.98 -10.00
C TRP A 379 8.79 -2.13 -8.86
N VAL A 380 8.27 -2.33 -7.65
CA VAL A 380 8.56 -1.42 -6.53
C VAL A 380 8.30 -2.09 -5.17
N GLY A 381 9.22 -1.88 -4.22
CA GLY A 381 8.97 -2.11 -2.80
C GLY A 381 8.37 -0.85 -2.19
N SER A 382 7.05 -0.84 -1.94
CA SER A 382 6.29 0.35 -1.53
C SER A 382 5.33 0.04 -0.39
N GLN A 383 5.08 1.02 0.49
CA GLN A 383 4.00 0.96 1.49
C GLN A 383 2.64 1.38 0.91
N GLN A 384 2.58 1.79 -0.37
CA GLN A 384 1.37 2.11 -1.15
C GLN A 384 0.49 3.21 -0.52
N GLY A 385 0.97 4.46 -0.57
CA GLY A 385 0.41 5.68 0.07
C GLY A 385 -1.11 5.92 -0.06
N PHE A 386 -1.49 6.83 -0.96
CA PHE A 386 -2.90 7.22 -1.20
C PHE A 386 -3.25 7.16 -2.69
N ASP A 387 -2.58 6.30 -3.45
CA ASP A 387 -2.57 6.38 -4.91
C ASP A 387 -3.06 5.08 -5.55
N SER A 388 -4.00 5.22 -6.49
CA SER A 388 -4.33 4.18 -7.46
C SER A 388 -3.22 4.08 -8.51
N LYS A 389 -2.08 3.53 -8.07
CA LYS A 389 -0.86 3.18 -8.82
C LYS A 389 0.19 4.29 -8.99
N LEU A 390 0.54 4.89 -7.87
CA LEU A 390 1.84 5.52 -7.57
C LEU A 390 2.23 6.73 -8.44
N GLY A 391 1.28 7.59 -8.81
CA GLY A 391 1.51 8.83 -9.55
C GLY A 391 1.73 8.64 -11.06
N VAL A 392 2.12 7.45 -11.49
CA VAL A 392 2.34 7.06 -12.90
C VAL A 392 1.18 7.47 -13.84
N PRO A 393 -0.11 7.28 -13.48
CA PRO A 393 -1.23 7.72 -14.32
C PRO A 393 -1.21 9.23 -14.61
N LYS A 394 -0.87 10.05 -13.61
CA LYS A 394 -0.79 11.51 -13.71
C LYS A 394 0.41 11.95 -14.55
N THR A 395 1.56 11.29 -14.41
CA THR A 395 2.80 11.61 -15.14
C THR A 395 2.70 11.31 -16.64
N LEU A 396 1.93 10.28 -17.01
CA LEU A 396 1.76 9.83 -18.40
C LEU A 396 0.46 10.30 -19.05
N GLY A 397 -0.54 10.74 -18.28
CA GLY A 397 -1.84 11.14 -18.80
C GLY A 397 -2.74 9.96 -19.20
N ILE A 398 -2.62 8.83 -18.49
CA ILE A 398 -3.35 7.58 -18.76
C ILE A 398 -4.26 7.20 -17.60
N ASP A 399 -5.26 6.34 -17.84
CA ASP A 399 -6.10 5.80 -16.77
C ASP A 399 -5.29 4.92 -15.78
N PRO A 400 -5.63 4.89 -14.48
CA PRO A 400 -5.08 3.90 -13.54
C PRO A 400 -5.24 2.44 -13.98
N ASP A 401 -6.29 2.12 -14.74
CA ASP A 401 -6.54 0.79 -15.31
C ASP A 401 -5.51 0.41 -16.42
N LYS A 402 -4.60 1.32 -16.79
CA LYS A 402 -3.50 1.13 -17.75
C LYS A 402 -2.14 0.91 -17.11
N VAL A 403 -2.03 1.09 -15.79
CA VAL A 403 -0.81 0.80 -15.04
C VAL A 403 -0.92 -0.58 -14.39
N LYS A 404 0.15 -1.39 -14.47
CA LYS A 404 0.34 -2.61 -13.67
C LYS A 404 1.43 -2.34 -12.62
N VAL A 405 1.20 -2.75 -11.37
CA VAL A 405 2.21 -2.62 -10.30
C VAL A 405 2.49 -4.00 -9.71
N ASN A 406 3.72 -4.46 -9.89
CA ASN A 406 4.26 -5.66 -9.29
C ASN A 406 4.92 -5.27 -7.95
N LEU A 407 4.17 -5.36 -6.86
CA LEU A 407 4.70 -5.09 -5.52
C LEU A 407 5.81 -6.11 -5.19
N GLN A 408 6.96 -5.61 -4.74
CA GLN A 408 8.11 -6.42 -4.30
C GLN A 408 8.31 -6.30 -2.78
N TYR A 409 9.22 -7.09 -2.20
CA TYR A 409 9.70 -6.82 -0.84
C TYR A 409 10.41 -5.45 -0.77
N LEU A 410 10.50 -4.88 0.44
CA LEU A 410 11.22 -3.65 0.72
C LEU A 410 12.16 -3.79 1.94
N GLY A 411 13.40 -3.33 1.81
CA GLY A 411 14.44 -3.37 2.85
C GLY A 411 14.29 -2.26 3.88
N GLY A 412 13.11 -2.20 4.51
CA GLY A 412 12.68 -1.14 5.42
C GLY A 412 11.91 -0.03 4.72
N GLY A 413 10.96 0.57 5.43
CA GLY A 413 10.09 1.64 4.91
C GLY A 413 9.92 2.80 5.88
N PHE A 414 9.55 2.52 7.12
CA PHE A 414 9.43 3.47 8.25
C PHE A 414 8.51 4.69 8.03
N GLY A 415 7.83 4.79 6.88
CA GLY A 415 7.10 5.97 6.41
C GLY A 415 7.62 6.51 5.07
N ARG A 416 8.92 6.40 4.78
CA ARG A 416 9.52 6.95 3.55
C ARG A 416 8.91 6.34 2.29
N ARG A 417 8.73 5.02 2.28
CA ARG A 417 8.17 4.26 1.14
C ARG A 417 6.64 4.34 1.06
N SER A 418 5.94 5.16 1.86
CA SER A 418 4.54 5.51 1.57
C SER A 418 4.40 6.68 0.59
N MET A 419 5.48 7.41 0.31
CA MET A 419 5.53 8.42 -0.74
C MET A 419 5.90 7.80 -2.09
N THR A 420 5.59 8.51 -3.17
CA THR A 420 5.63 8.01 -4.56
C THR A 420 6.49 8.87 -5.48
N ASP A 421 7.28 9.75 -4.88
CA ASP A 421 8.20 10.72 -5.51
C ASP A 421 9.24 10.01 -6.39
N PHE A 422 9.95 9.02 -5.85
CA PHE A 422 10.92 8.24 -6.61
C PHE A 422 10.29 7.42 -7.76
N VAL A 423 9.04 6.95 -7.62
CA VAL A 423 8.31 6.27 -8.71
C VAL A 423 7.91 7.27 -9.80
N THR A 424 7.52 8.48 -9.40
CA THR A 424 7.17 9.58 -10.31
C THR A 424 8.38 10.01 -11.13
N GLU A 425 9.55 10.17 -10.52
CA GLU A 425 10.82 10.45 -11.21
C GLU A 425 11.25 9.30 -12.12
N CYS A 426 11.16 8.04 -11.67
CA CYS A 426 11.47 6.88 -12.52
C CYS A 426 10.58 6.84 -13.77
N THR A 427 9.32 7.27 -13.64
CA THR A 427 8.37 7.40 -14.75
C THR A 427 8.74 8.54 -15.71
N LEU A 428 9.23 9.67 -15.19
CA LEU A 428 9.74 10.78 -16.01
C LEU A 428 10.97 10.37 -16.82
N LEU A 429 11.89 9.58 -16.23
CA LEU A 429 13.04 9.03 -16.97
C LEU A 429 12.61 7.98 -18.00
N ALA A 430 11.80 6.99 -17.62
CA ALA A 430 11.34 5.94 -18.54
C ALA A 430 10.58 6.49 -19.76
N LYS A 431 9.90 7.63 -19.62
CA LYS A 431 9.17 8.30 -20.71
C LYS A 431 10.08 8.75 -21.86
N GLU A 432 11.33 9.09 -21.57
CA GLU A 432 12.32 9.59 -22.55
C GLU A 432 13.05 8.48 -23.32
N VAL A 433 12.95 7.22 -22.88
CA VAL A 433 13.69 6.06 -23.43
C VAL A 433 12.82 4.82 -23.66
N LYS A 434 11.49 4.96 -23.57
CA LYS A 434 10.53 3.90 -23.92
C LYS A 434 10.83 3.34 -25.32
N PRO A 435 10.66 2.02 -25.56
CA PRO A 435 10.00 1.03 -24.71
C PRO A 435 10.92 0.38 -23.65
N SER A 436 12.16 0.85 -23.53
CA SER A 436 13.16 0.32 -22.60
C SER A 436 12.71 0.49 -21.14
N PRO A 437 12.81 -0.54 -20.27
CA PRO A 437 12.64 -0.36 -18.84
C PRO A 437 13.74 0.55 -18.26
N VAL A 438 13.40 1.39 -17.29
CA VAL A 438 14.40 2.13 -16.49
C VAL A 438 14.30 1.71 -15.04
N LYS A 439 15.42 1.34 -14.43
CA LYS A 439 15.59 1.26 -12.98
C LYS A 439 16.18 2.58 -12.48
N LEU A 440 15.39 3.38 -11.77
CA LEU A 440 15.91 4.51 -11.00
C LEU A 440 16.42 4.00 -9.65
N ILE A 441 17.63 4.41 -9.27
CA ILE A 441 18.15 4.29 -7.90
C ILE A 441 18.43 5.70 -7.37
N TRP A 442 17.84 6.05 -6.24
CA TRP A 442 18.33 7.12 -5.38
C TRP A 442 19.48 6.56 -4.56
N THR A 443 20.61 7.25 -4.53
CA THR A 443 21.71 6.92 -3.60
C THR A 443 21.28 7.13 -2.14
N ARG A 444 22.09 6.66 -1.18
CA ARG A 444 21.82 6.96 0.24
C ARG A 444 21.95 8.47 0.49
N GLU A 445 22.84 9.11 -0.25
CA GLU A 445 23.18 10.52 -0.23
C GLU A 445 22.03 11.38 -0.83
N ASP A 446 21.38 10.90 -1.90
CA ASP A 446 20.15 11.50 -2.45
C ASP A 446 19.04 11.55 -1.40
N ASP A 447 18.75 10.43 -0.74
CA ASP A 447 17.66 10.34 0.23
C ASP A 447 18.01 11.02 1.58
N LEU A 448 19.31 11.14 1.91
CA LEU A 448 19.80 11.99 3.00
C LEU A 448 19.79 13.50 2.67
N THR A 449 19.83 13.90 1.40
CA THR A 449 19.91 15.33 1.02
C THR A 449 18.56 15.91 0.60
N TYR A 450 17.76 15.13 -0.13
CA TYR A 450 16.49 15.55 -0.73
C TYR A 450 15.28 14.70 -0.27
N GLY A 451 15.54 13.59 0.42
CA GLY A 451 14.48 12.68 0.88
C GLY A 451 13.52 13.33 1.87
N ALA A 452 12.28 12.83 1.90
CA ALA A 452 11.27 13.32 2.80
C ALA A 452 11.55 12.86 4.25
N TYR A 453 11.69 13.83 5.15
CA TYR A 453 11.92 13.65 6.58
C TYR A 453 10.62 13.44 7.36
N ARG A 454 10.72 12.91 8.58
CA ARG A 454 9.70 13.19 9.61
C ARG A 454 9.66 14.70 9.85
N PRO A 455 8.50 15.37 9.79
CA PRO A 455 8.38 16.82 9.99
C PRO A 455 8.75 17.25 11.41
N MET A 456 9.43 18.40 11.53
CA MET A 456 9.75 19.06 12.80
C MET A 456 8.46 19.49 13.53
N SER A 457 8.47 19.48 14.86
CA SER A 457 7.35 19.99 15.65
C SER A 457 7.72 20.53 17.03
N LEU A 458 6.90 21.48 17.51
CA LEU A 458 6.82 21.89 18.91
C LEU A 458 5.45 21.47 19.46
N GLN A 459 5.45 20.81 20.61
CA GLN A 459 4.26 20.29 21.28
C GLN A 459 4.15 20.91 22.67
N ARG A 460 3.25 21.88 22.83
CA ARG A 460 2.99 22.56 24.09
C ARG A 460 1.87 21.85 24.84
N LEU A 461 2.24 21.16 25.93
CA LEU A 461 1.30 20.53 26.84
C LEU A 461 0.99 21.49 27.99
N LYS A 462 -0.29 21.59 28.35
CA LYS A 462 -0.76 22.30 29.55
C LYS A 462 -1.64 21.36 30.37
N ALA A 463 -1.33 21.20 31.65
CA ALA A 463 -2.08 20.35 32.56
C ALA A 463 -2.60 21.17 33.76
N GLY A 464 -3.76 20.79 34.27
CA GLY A 464 -4.36 21.36 35.49
C GLY A 464 -4.83 20.24 36.40
N THR A 465 -4.34 20.22 37.64
CA THR A 465 -4.66 19.21 38.66
C THR A 465 -5.41 19.80 39.84
N ASP A 466 -6.11 18.99 40.61
CA ASP A 466 -6.51 19.35 41.98
C ASP A 466 -5.32 19.27 42.97
N ARG A 467 -5.61 19.25 44.28
CA ARG A 467 -4.62 19.21 45.36
C ARG A 467 -4.01 17.82 45.58
N ASP A 468 -4.76 16.78 45.21
CA ASP A 468 -4.37 15.38 45.40
C ASP A 468 -3.59 14.86 44.18
N GLY A 469 -3.51 15.66 43.12
CA GLY A 469 -2.74 15.40 41.90
C GLY A 469 -3.56 14.90 40.72
N ASN A 470 -4.89 14.75 40.85
CA ASN A 470 -5.72 14.22 39.79
C ASN A 470 -5.80 15.19 38.61
N LEU A 471 -5.63 14.68 37.38
CA LEU A 471 -5.65 15.48 36.15
C LEU A 471 -7.08 15.89 35.78
N LEU A 472 -7.42 17.17 35.99
CA LEU A 472 -8.74 17.71 35.69
C LEU A 472 -8.86 18.31 34.27
N SER A 473 -7.77 18.85 33.75
CA SER A 473 -7.73 19.45 32.42
C SER A 473 -6.40 19.22 31.71
N PHE A 474 -6.44 18.87 30.42
CA PHE A 474 -5.27 18.72 29.56
C PHE A 474 -5.49 19.48 28.24
N SER A 475 -4.50 20.26 27.82
CA SER A 475 -4.49 20.94 26.52
C SER A 475 -3.19 20.64 25.78
N HIS A 476 -3.29 20.17 24.55
CA HIS A 476 -2.15 19.85 23.68
C HIS A 476 -2.21 20.74 22.43
N TYR A 477 -1.28 21.68 22.31
CA TYR A 477 -1.08 22.47 21.09
C TYR A 477 0.09 21.90 20.31
N ILE A 478 -0.13 21.58 19.04
CA ILE A 478 0.86 20.96 18.14
C ILE A 478 1.16 21.98 17.04
N ILE A 479 2.44 22.29 16.83
CA ILE A 479 2.89 23.30 15.87
C ILE A 479 3.94 22.66 14.97
N GLY A 480 3.78 22.78 13.65
CA GLY A 480 4.73 22.28 12.66
C GLY A 480 4.13 22.16 11.25
N ASP A 481 5.00 21.86 10.28
CA ASP A 481 4.70 21.74 8.85
C ASP A 481 4.03 20.40 8.45
N GLY A 482 4.14 19.38 9.30
CA GLY A 482 3.68 18.01 9.04
C GLY A 482 2.17 17.75 8.94
N ASN A 483 1.32 18.78 9.03
CA ASN A 483 -0.14 18.64 8.96
C ASN A 483 -0.67 17.55 9.94
N ASN A 484 -1.67 16.76 9.53
CA ASN A 484 -2.29 15.73 10.37
C ASN A 484 -1.33 14.59 10.80
N LEU A 485 -0.13 14.45 10.21
CA LEU A 485 0.85 13.44 10.64
C LEU A 485 1.26 13.69 12.10
N LEU A 486 1.47 14.96 12.46
CA LEU A 486 1.85 15.39 13.81
C LEU A 486 0.74 15.17 14.85
N ALA A 487 -0.53 15.20 14.43
CA ALA A 487 -1.69 15.08 15.32
C ALA A 487 -2.22 13.64 15.50
N SER A 488 -1.73 12.69 14.71
CA SER A 488 -2.30 11.34 14.58
C SER A 488 -2.35 10.51 15.88
N GLY A 489 -1.44 10.77 16.83
CA GLY A 489 -1.38 10.15 18.16
C GLY A 489 -1.74 11.07 19.34
N ALA A 490 -2.25 12.28 19.08
CA ALA A 490 -2.42 13.31 20.12
C ALA A 490 -3.73 13.23 20.91
N ARG A 491 -4.66 12.36 20.51
CA ARG A 491 -5.87 12.03 21.28
C ARG A 491 -5.50 11.24 22.52
N ASN A 492 -6.25 11.42 23.61
CA ASN A 492 -6.01 10.67 24.83
C ASN A 492 -7.27 9.94 25.27
N GLU A 493 -7.40 8.71 24.79
CA GLU A 493 -8.61 7.89 24.94
C GLU A 493 -8.46 6.86 26.09
N PHE A 494 -7.31 6.85 26.79
CA PHE A 494 -6.96 5.84 27.81
C PHE A 494 -7.00 6.35 29.26
N TYR A 495 -7.04 7.65 29.49
CA TYR A 495 -7.22 8.26 30.82
C TYR A 495 -8.52 9.06 30.83
N ASP A 496 -9.33 8.98 31.89
CA ASP A 496 -10.50 9.85 32.01
C ASP A 496 -10.09 11.26 32.42
N ILE A 497 -9.72 12.06 31.43
CA ILE A 497 -9.44 13.49 31.56
C ILE A 497 -10.79 14.24 31.46
N PRO A 498 -11.27 14.93 32.51
CA PRO A 498 -12.59 15.59 32.51
C PRO A 498 -12.71 16.74 31.48
N HIS A 499 -11.59 17.41 31.17
CA HIS A 499 -11.52 18.37 30.07
C HIS A 499 -10.29 18.16 29.19
N GLN A 500 -10.47 17.80 27.92
CA GLN A 500 -9.37 17.65 26.96
C GLN A 500 -9.56 18.59 25.75
N HIS A 501 -8.51 19.33 25.42
CA HIS A 501 -8.41 20.13 24.18
C HIS A 501 -7.16 19.71 23.40
N VAL A 502 -7.27 19.45 22.10
CA VAL A 502 -6.14 19.11 21.23
C VAL A 502 -6.25 19.93 19.95
N GLU A 503 -5.20 20.67 19.59
CA GLU A 503 -5.24 21.69 18.53
C GLU A 503 -3.96 21.67 17.69
N LEU A 504 -4.10 21.45 16.39
CA LEU A 504 -3.02 21.50 15.40
C LEU A 504 -2.95 22.90 14.77
N ARG A 505 -1.89 23.64 15.08
CA ARG A 505 -1.58 24.96 14.53
C ARG A 505 -0.59 24.82 13.39
N ILE A 506 -1.13 24.73 12.17
CA ILE A 506 -0.35 24.93 10.95
C ILE A 506 0.04 26.41 10.87
N ILE A 507 1.26 26.66 10.40
CA ILE A 507 1.86 27.99 10.27
C ILE A 507 1.33 28.67 9.01
#